data_AF-S6TUN1-F1
#
_entry.id   AF-S6TUN1-F1
#
_cell.length_a   1.000
_cell.length_b   1.000
_cell.length_c   1.000
_cell.angle_alpha   90.00
_cell.angle_beta   90.00
_cell.angle_gamma   90.00
#
_symmetry.space_group_name_H-M   'P 1'
#
loop_
_entity.id
_entity.type
_entity.pdbx_description
1 polymer ?
#
loop_
_entity_poly.entity_id
_entity_poly.type
_entity_poly.pdbx_seq_one_letter_code
_entity_poly.pdbx_strand_id
1 'polypeptide(L)' 'MPVLVGLGVDELSVSARSIGEVKACVRELTLSSAQQLAQKALTAGSAAEVRALVEAV' A
#
# COMPACT_ATOMS: atom_id res chain seq x y z
N MET A 1 2.42 -2.71 -0.27
CA MET A 1 2.90 -1.39 0.19
C MET A 1 1.83 -0.29 0.11
N PRO A 2 1.08 -0.10 -1.00
CA PRO A 2 0.13 1.02 -1.13
C PRO A 2 -0.95 1.07 -0.04
N VAL A 3 -1.40 -0.09 0.43
CA VAL A 3 -2.34 -0.20 1.57
C VAL A 3 -1.78 0.47 2.84
N LEU A 4 -0.51 0.26 3.17
CA LEU A 4 0.10 0.86 4.37
C LEU A 4 0.16 2.39 4.25
N VAL A 5 0.48 2.91 3.06
CA VAL A 5 0.46 4.35 2.78
C VAL A 5 -0.96 4.91 2.93
N GLY A 6 -1.97 4.20 2.41
CA GLY A 6 -3.37 4.58 2.55
C GLY A 6 -3.90 4.53 3.99
N LEU A 7 -3.32 3.67 4.84
CA LEU A 7 -3.61 3.61 6.28
C LEU A 7 -2.95 4.75 7.07
N GLY A 8 -2.04 5.52 6.45
CA GLY A 8 -1.42 6.68 7.08
C GLY A 8 -0.27 6.33 8.02
N VAL A 9 0.50 5.28 7.74
CA VAL A 9 1.73 5.01 8.51
C VAL A 9 2.77 6.10 8.25
N ASP A 10 3.45 6.55 9.30
CA ASP A 10 4.51 7.57 9.20
C ASP A 10 5.86 6.99 8.75
N GLU A 11 6.09 5.69 8.96
CA GLU A 11 7.37 5.03 8.69
C GLU A 11 7.21 3.64 8.03
N LEU A 12 8.13 3.31 7.12
CA LEU A 12 8.32 1.97 6.54
C LEU A 12 9.76 1.50 6.78
N SER A 13 9.93 0.49 7.64
CA SER A 13 11.24 -0.13 7.87
C SER A 13 11.47 -1.26 6.88
N VAL A 14 12.50 -1.12 6.04
CA VAL A 14 12.85 -2.08 4.98
C VAL A 14 14.36 -2.29 4.91
N SER A 15 14.79 -3.39 4.27
CA SER A 15 16.22 -3.62 4.05
C SER A 15 16.85 -2.49 3.25
N ALA A 16 18.11 -2.13 3.55
CA ALA A 16 18.79 -0.99 2.92
C ALA A 16 18.78 -1.05 1.38
N ARG A 17 18.93 -2.25 0.81
CA ARG A 17 18.88 -2.49 -0.64
C ARG A 17 17.52 -2.15 -1.28
N SER A 18 16.43 -2.20 -0.51
CA SER A 18 15.06 -1.96 -0.99
C SER A 18 14.61 -0.51 -0.83
N ILE A 19 15.38 0.34 -0.11
CA ILE A 19 14.98 1.73 0.16
C ILE A 19 14.74 2.51 -1.14
N GLY A 20 15.62 2.35 -2.14
CA GLY A 20 15.49 3.05 -3.43
C GLY A 20 14.18 2.71 -4.15
N GLU A 21 13.90 1.41 -4.29
CA GLU A 21 12.70 0.88 -4.94
C GLU A 21 11.42 1.30 -4.20
N VAL A 22 11.40 1.14 -2.87
CA VAL A 22 10.23 1.52 -2.04
C VAL A 22 9.98 3.02 -2.14
N LYS A 23 11.02 3.86 -2.09
CA LYS A 23 10.86 5.31 -2.24
C LYS A 23 10.46 5.72 -3.66
N ALA A 24 10.77 4.94 -4.69
CA ALA A 24 10.27 5.18 -6.04
C ALA A 24 8.77 4.87 -6.10
N CYS A 25 8.36 3.68 -5.64
CA CYS A 25 6.97 3.27 -5.61
C CYS A 25 6.09 4.26 -4.82
N VAL A 26 6.52 4.70 -3.62
CA VAL A 26 5.78 5.70 -2.83
C VAL A 26 5.56 7.01 -3.59
N ARG A 27 6.54 7.47 -4.40
CA ARG A 27 6.42 8.73 -5.15
C ARG A 27 5.45 8.65 -6.33
N GLU A 28 5.17 7.46 -6.83
CA GLU A 28 4.21 7.23 -7.91
C GLU A 28 2.77 7.11 -7.39
N LEU A 29 2.58 6.95 -6.07
CA LEU A 29 1.26 6.82 -5.49
C LEU A 29 0.52 8.15 -5.39
N THR A 30 -0.75 8.12 -5.78
CA THR A 30 -1.70 9.15 -5.38
C THR A 30 -2.28 8.80 -4.01
N LEU A 31 -2.11 9.68 -3.02
CA LEU A 31 -2.52 9.42 -1.64
C LEU A 31 -4.01 9.10 -1.50
N SER A 32 -4.88 9.82 -2.21
CA SER A 32 -6.33 9.57 -2.18
C SER A 32 -6.69 8.19 -2.72
N SER A 33 -6.05 7.74 -3.80
CA SER A 33 -6.22 6.39 -4.35
C SER A 33 -5.73 5.31 -3.37
N ALA A 34 -4.59 5.54 -2.71
CA ALA A 34 -4.07 4.63 -1.69
C ALA A 34 -5.02 4.53 -0.48
N GLN A 35 -5.59 5.65 -0.02
CA GLN A 35 -6.60 5.68 1.05
C GLN A 35 -7.87 4.92 0.66
N GLN A 36 -8.36 5.09 -0.57
CA GLN A 36 -9.50 4.34 -1.09
C GLN A 36 -9.23 2.83 -1.12
N LEU A 37 -8.03 2.43 -1.58
CA LEU A 37 -7.61 1.03 -1.58
C LEU A 37 -7.55 0.47 -0.15
N ALA A 38 -6.98 1.22 0.80
CA ALA A 38 -6.92 0.82 2.19
C ALA A 38 -8.31 0.65 2.81
N GLN A 39 -9.26 1.55 2.52
CA GLN A 39 -10.63 1.45 3.01
C GLN A 39 -11.34 0.19 2.48
N LYS A 40 -11.14 -0.16 1.20
CA LYS A 40 -11.67 -1.41 0.62
C LYS A 40 -11.01 -2.65 1.25
N ALA A 41 -9.70 -2.61 1.46
CA ALA A 41 -8.96 -3.72 2.08
C ALA A 41 -9.43 -3.98 3.53
N LEU A 42 -9.75 -2.93 4.30
CA LEU A 42 -10.29 -3.07 5.66
C LEU A 42 -11.67 -3.74 5.72
N THR A 43 -12.44 -3.70 4.62
CA THR A 43 -13.75 -4.35 4.53
C THR A 43 -13.70 -5.77 3.94
N ALA A 44 -12.53 -6.23 3.49
CA ALA A 44 -12.37 -7.55 2.90
C ALA A 44 -12.49 -8.66 3.97
N GLY A 45 -13.12 -9.77 3.61
CA GLY A 45 -13.33 -10.91 4.52
C GLY A 45 -12.11 -11.81 4.66
N SER A 46 -11.10 -11.65 3.79
CA SER A 46 -9.92 -12.51 3.78
C SER A 46 -8.67 -11.81 3.25
N ALA A 47 -7.49 -12.34 3.62
CA ALA A 47 -6.22 -11.88 3.07
C ALA A 47 -6.10 -12.14 1.56
N ALA A 48 -6.81 -13.13 1.02
CA ALA A 48 -6.84 -13.41 -0.42
C ALA A 48 -7.57 -12.28 -1.17
N GLU A 49 -8.71 -11.83 -0.66
CA GLU A 49 -9.43 -10.67 -1.21
C GLU A 49 -8.58 -9.39 -1.15
N VAL A 50 -7.86 -9.16 -0.05
CA VAL A 50 -6.94 -8.01 0.05
C VAL A 50 -5.87 -8.05 -1.04
N ARG A 51 -5.24 -9.21 -1.28
CA ARG A 51 -4.24 -9.35 -2.35
C ARG A 51 -4.83 -9.10 -3.73
N ALA A 52 -6.01 -9.64 -4.01
CA ALA A 52 -6.71 -9.41 -5.27
C ALA A 52 -7.02 -7.92 -5.51
N LEU A 53 -7.39 -7.18 -4.46
CA LEU A 53 -7.59 -5.72 -4.53
C LEU A 53 -6.30 -4.96 -4.86
N VAL A 54 -5.15 -5.41 -4.35
CA VAL A 54 -3.85 -4.76 -4.57
C VAL A 54 -3.27 -5.08 -5.94
N GLU A 55 -3.46 -6.29 -6.44
CA GLU A 55 -3.00 -6.72 -7.77
C GLU A 55 -3.79 -6.06 -8.93
N ALA A 56 -4.97 -5.51 -8.64
CA ALA A 56 -5.82 -4.81 -9.60
C ALA A 56 -5.46 -3.32 -9.79
N VAL A 57 -4.43 -2.82 -9.09
CA VAL A 57 -3.96 -1.42 -9.09
C VAL A 57 -2.58 -1.35 -9.73
#